data_AF-A0AAJ6YTH6-F1
#
_entry.id   AF-A0AAJ6YTH6-F1
#
_cell.length_a   1.000
_cell.length_b   1.000
_cell.length_c   1.000
_cell.angle_alpha   90.00
_cell.angle_beta   90.00
_cell.angle_gamma   90.00
#
_symmetry.space_group_name_H-M   'P 1'
#
loop_
_entity.id
_entity.type
_entity.pdbx_description
1 polymer ?
#
loop_
_entity_poly.entity_id
_entity_poly.type
_entity_poly.pdbx_seq_one_letter_code
_entity_poly.pdbx_strand_id
1 'polypeptide(L)'
;DSNFSTYQRMWHFMETAKAPNEVFTKSNVEGVNRVVKGKGNYAFLMESTSIEYVIERNCELTQIGGLLDSKGYGIAMPPNSPYRTAISGAILKLQEEGKLHILKTKWWKEKHGGGSCRVRYTH
;
A
#
# COMPACT_ATOMS: atom_id res chain seq x y z
N ASP A 1 10.86 -23.16 20.57
CA ASP A 1 11.54 -21.87 20.35
C ASP A 1 10.92 -21.08 19.22
N SER A 2 10.39 -19.88 19.53
CA SER A 2 10.33 -18.70 18.66
C SER A 2 9.15 -17.79 19.06
N ASN A 3 9.25 -17.08 20.18
CA ASN A 3 8.26 -16.04 20.50
C ASN A 3 8.90 -14.73 20.96
N PHE A 4 10.00 -14.38 20.31
CA PHE A 4 10.35 -12.98 20.17
C PHE A 4 10.01 -12.64 18.71
N SER A 5 8.76 -12.20 18.49
CA SER A 5 8.13 -12.14 17.17
C SER A 5 9.03 -11.37 16.19
N THR A 6 9.13 -11.82 14.94
CA THR A 6 9.91 -11.16 13.90
C THR A 6 9.61 -9.66 13.84
N TYR A 7 8.34 -9.28 14.01
CA TYR A 7 7.91 -7.89 14.08
C TYR A 7 8.43 -7.12 15.29
N GLN A 8 8.51 -7.74 16.48
CA GLN A 8 9.17 -7.12 17.64
C GLN A 8 10.66 -6.89 17.39
N ARG A 9 11.36 -7.81 16.72
CA ARG A 9 12.77 -7.62 16.32
C ARG A 9 12.94 -6.48 15.33
N MET A 10 12.08 -6.44 14.30
CA MET A 10 12.07 -5.35 13.31
C MET A 10 11.78 -4.00 13.97
N TRP A 11 10.78 -3.93 14.84
CA TRP A 11 10.45 -2.73 15.60
C TRP A 11 11.63 -2.29 16.48
N HIS A 12 12.22 -3.20 17.25
CA HIS A 12 13.36 -2.89 18.11
C HIS A 12 14.55 -2.35 17.31
N PHE A 13 14.85 -2.94 16.15
CA PHE A 13 15.87 -2.41 15.24
C PHE A 13 15.53 -1.00 14.73
N MET A 14 14.28 -0.76 14.34
CA MET A 14 13.85 0.55 13.86
C MET A 14 13.89 1.62 14.95
N GLU A 15 13.50 1.27 16.17
CA GLU A 15 13.46 2.16 17.34
C GLU A 15 14.86 2.52 17.85
N THR A 16 15.80 1.57 17.80
CA THR A 16 17.19 1.76 18.29
C THR A 16 18.17 2.26 17.23
N ALA A 17 17.71 2.50 15.99
CA ALA A 17 18.53 3.06 14.93
C ALA A 17 19.12 4.42 15.34
N LYS A 18 20.41 4.64 15.03
CA LYS A 18 21.20 5.76 15.56
C LYS A 18 20.65 7.12 15.16
N ALA A 19 20.04 7.22 13.98
CA ALA A 19 19.37 8.43 13.55
C ALA A 19 17.95 8.11 13.06
N PRO A 20 16.90 8.84 13.49
CA PRO A 20 15.52 8.57 13.07
C PRO A 20 15.33 8.61 11.55
N ASN A 21 16.08 9.48 10.86
CA ASN A 21 16.09 9.59 9.41
C ASN A 21 16.88 8.46 8.71
N GLU A 22 17.51 7.55 9.45
CA GLU A 22 18.21 6.40 8.88
C GLU A 22 17.24 5.30 8.44
N VAL A 23 16.15 5.10 9.17
CA VAL A 23 15.17 4.02 8.89
C VAL A 23 13.78 4.56 8.58
N PHE A 24 13.35 5.67 9.20
CA PHE A 24 12.04 6.27 8.96
C PHE A 24 12.09 7.33 7.86
N THR A 25 10.96 7.53 7.21
CA THR A 25 10.73 8.61 6.24
C THR A 25 9.50 9.40 6.62
N LYS A 26 9.43 10.68 6.23
CA LYS A 26 8.30 11.57 6.56
C LYS A 26 7.08 11.33 5.67
N SER A 27 7.26 10.70 4.51
CA SER A 27 6.18 10.44 3.56
C SER A 27 6.45 9.20 2.71
N ASN A 28 5.38 8.67 2.10
CA ASN A 28 5.48 7.55 1.15
C ASN A 28 6.36 7.90 -0.06
N VAL A 29 6.28 9.14 -0.56
CA VAL A 29 7.08 9.59 -1.71
C VAL A 29 8.58 9.57 -1.38
N GLU A 30 8.94 10.01 -0.18
CA GLU A 30 10.32 9.94 0.31
C GLU A 30 10.79 8.49 0.45
N GLY A 31 9.97 7.62 1.05
CA GLY A 31 10.24 6.19 1.18
C GLY A 31 10.49 5.51 -0.17
N VAL A 32 9.61 5.74 -1.15
CA VAL A 32 9.75 5.24 -2.52
C VAL A 32 11.05 5.71 -3.16
N ASN A 33 11.33 7.01 -3.13
CA ASN A 33 12.56 7.57 -3.69
C ASN A 33 13.81 7.00 -3.02
N ARG A 34 13.74 6.70 -1.72
CA ARG A 34 14.85 6.11 -0.97
C ARG A 34 15.09 4.66 -1.36
N VAL A 35 14.04 3.85 -1.58
CA VAL A 35 14.19 2.47 -2.08
C VAL A 35 14.90 2.48 -3.43
N VAL A 36 14.46 3.33 -4.37
CA VAL A 36 15.06 3.46 -5.70
C VAL A 36 16.54 3.84 -5.59
N LYS A 37 16.86 4.88 -4.81
CA LYS A 37 18.25 5.35 -4.61
C LYS A 37 19.12 4.33 -3.86
N GLY A 38 18.53 3.57 -2.95
CA GLY A 38 19.20 2.59 -2.10
C GLY A 38 19.68 1.35 -2.85
N LYS A 39 19.17 1.10 -4.06
CA LYS A 39 19.59 -0.01 -4.95
C LYS A 39 19.71 -1.36 -4.23
N GLY A 40 18.67 -1.71 -3.46
CA GLY A 40 18.60 -2.97 -2.69
C GLY A 40 19.04 -2.88 -1.23
N ASN A 41 19.65 -1.78 -0.79
CA ASN A 41 20.10 -1.59 0.60
C ASN A 41 19.02 -1.01 1.53
N TYR A 42 17.84 -0.67 1.00
CA TYR A 42 16.73 -0.14 1.76
C TYR A 42 15.41 -0.74 1.27
N ALA A 43 14.62 -1.25 2.21
CA ALA A 43 13.25 -1.69 1.98
C ALA A 43 12.31 -0.77 2.75
N PHE A 44 11.11 -0.55 2.21
CA PHE A 44 10.13 0.35 2.80
C PHE A 44 8.81 -0.38 3.05
N LEU A 45 8.32 -0.29 4.29
CA LEU A 45 6.99 -0.79 4.65
C LEU A 45 5.95 0.28 4.33
N MET A 46 5.00 -0.08 3.48
CA MET A 46 3.91 0.80 3.04
C MET A 46 2.63 -0.02 2.90
N GLU A 47 1.47 0.65 2.92
CA GLU A 47 0.19 0.00 2.70
C GLU A 47 0.10 -0.62 1.30
N SER A 48 -0.52 -1.79 1.20
CA SER A 48 -0.60 -2.60 -0.02
C SER A 48 -1.21 -1.86 -1.20
N THR A 49 -2.26 -1.08 -0.98
CA THR A 49 -2.92 -0.26 -2.04
C THR A 49 -1.97 0.77 -2.63
N SER A 50 -1.13 1.39 -1.79
CA SER A 50 -0.11 2.34 -2.23
C SER A 50 1.03 1.61 -2.95
N ILE A 51 1.41 0.41 -2.50
CA ILE A 51 2.45 -0.40 -3.17
C ILE A 51 1.96 -0.78 -4.57
N GLU A 52 0.77 -1.37 -4.69
CA GLU A 52 0.13 -1.71 -5.97
C GLU A 52 0.10 -0.50 -6.93
N TYR A 53 -0.22 0.68 -6.41
CA TYR A 53 -0.25 1.90 -7.22
C TYR A 53 1.12 2.27 -7.77
N VAL A 54 2.15 2.25 -6.92
CA VAL A 54 3.49 2.72 -7.29
C VAL A 54 4.20 1.72 -8.22
N ILE A 55 4.08 0.41 -7.97
CA ILE A 55 4.74 -0.60 -8.81
C ILE A 55 4.14 -0.70 -10.22
N GLU A 56 2.87 -0.33 -10.39
CA GLU A 56 2.23 -0.23 -11.72
C GLU A 56 2.82 0.92 -12.58
N ARG A 57 3.58 1.84 -11.94
CA ARG A 57 4.16 3.06 -12.54
C ARG A 57 5.67 3.06 -12.60
N ASN A 58 6.34 2.46 -11.61
CA ASN A 58 7.79 2.39 -11.54
C ASN A 58 8.24 0.92 -11.51
N CYS A 59 8.86 0.49 -12.61
CA CYS A 59 9.22 -0.90 -12.84
C CYS A 59 10.54 -1.30 -12.15
N GLU A 60 11.26 -0.34 -11.56
CA GLU A 60 12.42 -0.62 -10.71
C GLU A 60 12.02 -1.13 -9.32
N LEU A 61 10.72 -1.04 -8.98
CA LEU A 61 10.18 -1.42 -7.68
C LEU A 61 9.43 -2.74 -7.78
N THR A 62 9.52 -3.52 -6.70
CA THR A 62 8.78 -4.77 -6.55
C THR A 62 8.28 -4.91 -5.12
N GLN A 63 7.15 -5.59 -4.97
CA GLN A 63 6.66 -6.00 -3.66
C GLN A 63 7.40 -7.27 -3.23
N ILE A 64 7.93 -7.26 -2.01
CA ILE A 64 8.57 -8.43 -1.42
C ILE A 64 7.61 -9.05 -0.39
N GLY A 65 7.34 -10.35 -0.55
CA GLY A 65 6.48 -11.11 0.36
C GLY A 65 4.99 -10.79 0.24
N GLY A 66 4.23 -11.34 1.18
CA GLY A 66 2.78 -11.15 1.29
C GLY A 66 2.37 -9.95 2.15
N LEU A 67 1.07 -9.86 2.41
CA LEU A 67 0.54 -8.85 3.33
C LEU A 67 0.87 -9.20 4.78
N LEU A 68 1.26 -8.20 5.57
CA LEU A 68 1.53 -8.36 7.00
C LEU A 68 0.24 -8.39 7.83
N ASP A 69 -0.80 -7.72 7.33
CA ASP A 69 -2.13 -7.65 7.91
C ASP A 69 -3.21 -7.49 6.84
N SER A 70 -4.48 -7.54 7.25
CA SER A 70 -5.63 -7.23 6.41
C SER A 70 -6.32 -5.99 6.97
N LYS A 71 -6.11 -4.86 6.28
CA LYS A 71 -6.72 -3.56 6.60
C LYS A 71 -7.60 -3.11 5.44
N GLY A 72 -8.65 -2.35 5.77
CA GLY A 72 -9.56 -1.77 4.79
C GLY A 72 -9.86 -0.31 5.10
N TYR A 73 -10.15 0.47 4.07
CA TYR A 73 -10.61 1.85 4.22
C TYR A 73 -12.12 1.91 4.46
N GLY A 74 -12.53 2.83 5.32
CA GLY A 74 -13.94 3.12 5.59
C GLY A 74 -14.22 4.63 5.51
N ILE A 75 -15.47 4.98 5.24
CA ILE A 75 -15.93 6.37 5.33
C ILE A 75 -16.31 6.65 6.78
N ALA A 76 -15.46 7.41 7.48
CA ALA A 76 -15.68 7.77 8.88
C ALA A 76 -16.81 8.81 9.01
N MET A 77 -17.65 8.65 10.04
CA MET A 77 -18.74 9.57 10.35
C MET A 77 -18.83 9.79 11.86
N PRO A 78 -19.38 10.93 12.31
CA PRO A 78 -19.67 11.14 13.72
C PRO A 78 -20.57 10.03 14.28
N PRO A 79 -20.44 9.71 15.58
CA PRO A 79 -21.37 8.82 16.26
C PRO A 79 -22.82 9.26 16.02
N ASN A 80 -23.72 8.29 15.82
CA ASN A 80 -25.14 8.52 15.56
C ASN A 80 -25.47 9.31 14.28
N SER A 81 -24.53 9.40 13.33
CA SER A 81 -24.82 9.98 12.00
C SER A 81 -25.98 9.24 11.32
N PRO A 82 -27.03 9.95 10.87
CA PRO A 82 -28.18 9.33 10.19
C PRO A 82 -27.80 8.72 8.84
N TYR A 83 -26.66 9.11 8.27
CA TYR A 83 -26.19 8.68 6.96
C TYR A 83 -25.44 7.35 6.97
N ARG A 84 -25.04 6.86 8.16
CA ARG A 84 -24.18 5.68 8.27
C ARG A 84 -24.79 4.47 7.56
N THR A 85 -26.05 4.16 7.84
CA THR A 85 -26.73 2.99 7.26
C THR A 85 -26.93 3.14 5.75
N ALA A 86 -27.39 4.31 5.30
CA ALA A 86 -27.63 4.58 3.88
C ALA A 86 -26.34 4.48 3.05
N ILE A 87 -25.24 5.06 3.53
CA ILE A 87 -23.94 5.02 2.83
C ILE A 87 -23.35 3.63 2.85
N SER A 88 -23.39 2.91 3.97
CA SER A 88 -22.95 1.52 4.02
C SER A 88 -23.71 0.64 3.03
N GLY A 89 -25.04 0.79 2.94
CA GLY A 89 -25.87 0.07 1.97
C GLY A 89 -25.50 0.41 0.52
N ALA A 90 -25.22 1.68 0.22
CA ALA A 90 -24.78 2.09 -1.11
C ALA A 90 -23.41 1.51 -1.48
N ILE A 91 -22.45 1.47 -0.54
CA ILE A 91 -21.14 0.85 -0.75
C ILE A 91 -21.28 -0.63 -1.06
N LEU A 92 -22.10 -1.36 -0.28
CA LEU A 92 -22.36 -2.78 -0.51
C LEU A 92 -22.95 -3.03 -1.91
N LYS A 93 -23.95 -2.24 -2.31
CA LYS A 93 -24.52 -2.32 -3.66
C LYS A 93 -23.47 -2.10 -4.76
N LEU A 94 -22.60 -1.09 -4.61
CA LEU A 94 -21.52 -0.84 -5.57
C LEU A 94 -20.48 -1.97 -5.62
N GLN A 95 -20.26 -2.65 -4.49
CA GLN A 95 -19.37 -3.80 -4.40
C GLN A 95 -19.99 -5.03 -5.09
N GLU A 96 -21.26 -5.35 -4.80
CA GLU A 96 -22.01 -6.45 -5.41
C GLU A 96 -22.14 -6.27 -6.93
N GLU A 97 -22.36 -5.04 -7.39
CA GLU A 97 -22.39 -4.70 -8.82
C GLU A 97 -20.99 -4.69 -9.48
N GLY A 98 -19.92 -4.93 -8.73
CA GLY A 98 -18.53 -4.94 -9.23
C GLY A 98 -18.00 -3.55 -9.62
N LYS A 99 -18.75 -2.47 -9.41
CA LYS A 99 -18.37 -1.11 -9.78
C LYS A 99 -17.11 -0.64 -9.06
N LEU A 100 -16.96 -0.99 -7.78
CA LEU A 100 -15.74 -0.66 -7.03
C LEU A 100 -14.50 -1.34 -7.62
N HIS A 101 -14.65 -2.58 -8.11
CA HIS A 101 -13.55 -3.29 -8.77
C HIS A 101 -13.16 -2.63 -10.10
N ILE A 102 -14.15 -2.26 -10.92
CA ILE A 102 -13.93 -1.53 -12.17
C ILE A 102 -13.20 -0.20 -11.91
N LEU A 103 -13.64 0.54 -10.89
CA LEU A 103 -12.98 1.79 -10.48
C LEU A 103 -11.54 1.54 -10.01
N LYS A 104 -11.29 0.51 -9.19
CA LYS A 104 -9.92 0.16 -8.76
C LYS A 104 -9.03 -0.10 -9.98
N THR A 105 -9.47 -0.95 -10.91
CA THR A 105 -8.71 -1.26 -12.13
C THR A 105 -8.42 -0.01 -12.95
N LYS A 106 -9.44 0.81 -13.20
CA LYS A 106 -9.29 2.06 -13.95
C LYS A 106 -8.23 2.98 -13.32
N TRP A 107 -8.31 3.23 -12.02
CA TRP A 107 -7.43 4.20 -11.36
C TRP A 107 -6.02 3.66 -11.06
N TRP A 108 -5.88 2.37 -10.77
CA TRP A 108 -4.57 1.77 -10.50
C TRP A 108 -3.81 1.41 -11.77
N LYS A 109 -4.50 0.85 -12.77
CA LYS A 109 -3.86 0.17 -13.90
C LYS A 109 -4.03 0.86 -15.25
N GLU A 110 -4.93 1.83 -15.39
CA GLU A 110 -5.22 2.47 -16.69
C GLU A 110 -4.95 3.98 -16.69
N LYS A 111 -5.09 4.65 -15.54
CA LYS A 111 -4.92 6.11 -15.41
C LYS A 111 -3.58 6.49 -14.79
N HIS A 112 -3.13 7.72 -15.04
CA HIS A 112 -1.95 8.31 -14.41
C HIS A 112 -0.68 7.44 -14.48
N GLY A 113 -0.43 6.78 -15.63
CA GLY A 113 0.75 5.94 -15.84
C GLY A 113 0.64 4.52 -15.26
N GLY A 114 -0.52 4.11 -14.74
CA GLY A 114 -0.76 2.70 -14.39
C GLY A 114 -0.62 1.78 -15.60
N GLY A 115 -0.18 0.54 -15.37
CA GLY A 115 0.03 -0.45 -16.43
C GLY A 115 1.32 -0.29 -17.23
N SER A 116 2.17 0.68 -16.90
CA SER A 116 3.43 0.94 -17.63
C SER A 116 4.43 -0.22 -17.51
N CYS A 117 4.34 -1.01 -16.44
CA CYS A 117 5.25 -2.13 -16.17
C CYS A 117 4.75 -3.48 -16.68
N ARG A 118 3.68 -3.50 -17.48
CA ARG A 118 3.24 -4.71 -18.19
C ARG A 118 4.27 -5.00 -19.29
N VAL A 119 5.15 -5.95 -19.03
CA VAL A 119 6.11 -6.48 -20.01
C VAL A 119 5.34 -6.85 -21.28
N ARG A 120 5.63 -6.17 -22.40
CA ARG A 120 5.28 -6.67 -23.73
C ARG A 120 6.13 -7.92 -23.95
N TYR A 121 5.59 -9.10 -23.64
CA TYR A 121 6.06 -10.31 -24.30
C TYR A 121 5.53 -10.26 -25.73
N THR A 122 6.25 -9.59 -26.62
CA THR A 122 6.11 -9.85 -28.05
C THR A 122 6.82 -11.16 -28.33
N HIS A 123 6.04 -12.18 -28.65
CA HIS A 123 6.51 -13.41 -29.29
C HIS A 123 7.23 -13.11 -30.61
#